data_AF-A0A5M6D564-F1
#
_entry.id   AF-A0A5M6D564-F1
#
_cell.length_a   1.000
_cell.length_b   1.000
_cell.length_c   1.000
_cell.angle_alpha   90.00
_cell.angle_beta   90.00
_cell.angle_gamma   90.00
#
_symmetry.space_group_name_H-M   'P 1'
#
loop_
_entity.id
_entity.type
_entity.pdbx_description
1 polymer ?
#
loop_
_entity_poly.entity_id
_entity_poly.type
_entity_poly.pdbx_seq_one_letter_code
_entity_poly.pdbx_strand_id
1 'polypeptide(L)'
;MHIFKKISVVAFLGLGLITVQAQDTVRYTGQTLSNVDYHHGQLSPAVGVHNIQVFRANREHPELAGGLNWTYNHAPMLAYWNNTFYLEFLSNPVGEHVPPGQTLLLTSKDGYSWSKPTVIFPPYRIPDGWKKEGYPGVAKDLDAVMHQRMGFFVSKKNRLLALAYYGIAMDAKDDPNDGKGIGRVVREILPNGKYGPIYFIRYNSTWDQKKSSYPFYTTSKDKGFVAACNELLANPLMMQQWVEEADRNDPLVPFKREIKAFNYYHLPDGRVVGLWKHALTSISKDGGKSWQYNPIRAPHFVNSNAKIWGQKTSDGRYATVYNPSEFRWPLAISTSANGLDYTNLLLVNGEITRMRYGGNYKSYGPQYVRGIVEGNGTPPDGNMWVTYSMNKEDMWVSSIPVPVKEKADGPANEVFNLMPNGKELKEWNIYSALWAPVQVEKAADGTKALALKDWDPFEYAKAERVIPAAKKVTAEFSITPAQNDKGQLNIEFQDGKGNAAVRMIFDADGSLKTKAGYRNSNLIQYEAGKQYDIKVDLNVDTRSYVVTVNGKTIGARIFFAPVPSIERVVFRTGEVRRFPDVDTPTDQNYDLPKAGEKDQLAAFYIKSLKTSGAPLETTSR
;
A
#
# COMPACT_ATOMS: atom_id res chain seq x y z
N MET A 1 -41.90 -37.63 75.67
CA MET A 1 -42.10 -38.69 74.67
C MET A 1 -41.71 -38.12 73.30
N HIS A 2 -40.71 -38.70 72.64
CA HIS A 2 -40.30 -38.52 71.21
C HIS A 2 -39.65 -37.16 70.84
N ILE A 3 -38.32 -37.07 70.83
CA ILE A 3 -37.39 -37.26 69.68
C ILE A 3 -37.75 -36.36 68.48
N PHE A 4 -36.86 -35.43 68.08
CA PHE A 4 -36.41 -35.31 66.69
C PHE A 4 -35.04 -34.60 66.56
N LYS A 5 -34.32 -35.06 65.54
CA LYS A 5 -32.88 -35.00 65.28
C LYS A 5 -32.33 -33.62 64.88
N LYS A 6 -31.05 -33.39 65.22
CA LYS A 6 -30.14 -32.41 64.61
C LYS A 6 -29.95 -32.74 63.12
N ILE A 7 -30.07 -31.74 62.25
CA ILE A 7 -29.59 -31.78 60.86
C ILE A 7 -28.71 -30.54 60.66
N SER A 8 -27.42 -30.77 60.42
CA SER A 8 -26.48 -29.75 60.00
C SER A 8 -26.68 -29.47 58.51
N VAL A 9 -26.93 -28.21 58.16
CA VAL A 9 -26.99 -27.74 56.77
C VAL A 9 -25.57 -27.51 56.28
N VAL A 10 -25.13 -28.29 55.30
CA VAL A 10 -23.91 -28.04 54.53
C VAL A 10 -24.31 -27.20 53.31
N ALA A 11 -23.85 -25.95 53.27
CA ALA A 11 -23.99 -25.09 52.10
C ALA A 11 -22.87 -25.41 51.09
N PHE A 12 -23.22 -26.02 49.96
CA PHE A 12 -22.34 -26.13 48.80
C PHE A 12 -22.34 -24.80 48.04
N LEU A 13 -21.30 -23.99 48.21
CA LEU A 13 -20.98 -22.90 47.27
C LEU A 13 -20.36 -23.52 46.02
N GLY A 14 -21.18 -23.72 44.99
CA GLY A 14 -20.68 -24.00 43.64
C GLY A 14 -20.14 -22.71 43.03
N LEU A 15 -18.82 -22.50 43.07
CA LEU A 15 -18.16 -21.56 42.17
C LEU A 15 -18.20 -22.15 40.76
N GLY A 16 -19.19 -21.74 39.97
CA GLY A 16 -19.16 -21.91 38.53
C GLY A 16 -18.04 -21.05 37.95
N LEU A 17 -16.94 -21.68 37.56
CA LEU A 17 -15.95 -21.08 36.67
C LEU A 17 -16.61 -20.84 35.31
N ILE A 18 -17.15 -19.64 35.11
CA ILE A 18 -17.51 -19.16 33.78
C ILE A 18 -16.18 -18.86 33.07
N THR A 19 -15.65 -19.85 32.36
CA THR A 19 -14.61 -19.57 31.37
C THR A 19 -15.26 -18.72 30.28
N VAL A 20 -15.03 -17.41 30.32
CA VAL A 20 -15.32 -16.53 29.19
C VAL A 20 -14.45 -17.02 28.04
N GLN A 21 -15.02 -17.82 27.13
CA GLN A 21 -14.33 -18.16 25.89
C GLN A 21 -14.13 -16.84 25.14
N ALA A 22 -12.87 -16.45 24.97
CA ALA A 22 -12.51 -15.32 24.12
C ALA A 22 -13.17 -15.54 22.75
N GLN A 23 -13.88 -14.53 22.24
CA GLN A 23 -14.58 -14.65 20.97
C GLN A 23 -13.61 -15.03 19.86
N ASP A 24 -13.90 -16.13 19.16
CA ASP A 24 -13.06 -16.70 18.13
C ASP A 24 -13.09 -15.83 16.87
N THR A 25 -12.17 -14.86 16.79
CA THR A 25 -12.15 -13.79 15.80
C THR A 25 -10.72 -13.29 15.58
N VAL A 26 -10.49 -12.60 14.46
CA VAL A 26 -9.23 -11.89 14.19
C VAL A 26 -8.89 -10.94 15.34
N ARG A 27 -7.64 -11.00 15.81
CA ARG A 27 -7.10 -10.15 16.87
C ARG A 27 -5.60 -9.94 16.68
N TYR A 28 -5.12 -8.81 17.18
CA TYR A 28 -3.69 -8.53 17.24
C TYR A 28 -3.18 -8.89 18.64
N THR A 29 -2.18 -9.76 18.72
CA THR A 29 -1.55 -10.20 19.98
C THR A 29 -0.09 -9.78 20.07
N GLY A 30 0.43 -9.10 19.05
CA GLY A 30 1.73 -8.45 19.10
C GLY A 30 1.74 -7.24 20.05
N GLN A 31 2.92 -6.77 20.41
CA GLN A 31 3.10 -5.62 21.31
C GLN A 31 3.61 -4.36 20.59
N THR A 32 4.00 -4.48 19.32
CA THR A 32 4.50 -3.35 18.52
C THR A 32 3.36 -2.40 18.19
N LEU A 33 3.57 -1.10 18.40
CA LEU A 33 2.64 -0.02 18.08
C LEU A 33 3.31 0.96 17.12
N SER A 34 2.51 1.58 16.26
CA SER A 34 2.97 2.63 15.35
C SER A 34 2.96 3.98 16.05
N ASN A 35 4.08 4.72 15.97
CA ASN A 35 4.17 6.10 16.44
C ASN A 35 3.74 7.08 15.33
N VAL A 36 2.65 7.81 15.56
CA VAL A 36 2.02 8.69 14.57
C VAL A 36 2.87 9.91 14.17
N ASP A 37 3.81 10.34 15.01
CA ASP A 37 4.71 11.47 14.75
C ASP A 37 5.73 11.18 13.63
N TYR A 38 5.83 9.93 13.20
CA TYR A 38 6.74 9.48 12.16
C TYR A 38 5.95 8.85 11.02
N HIS A 39 6.22 9.25 9.78
CA HIS A 39 5.55 8.68 8.59
C HIS A 39 5.68 7.16 8.51
N HIS A 40 6.83 6.63 8.94
CA HIS A 40 7.15 5.20 9.00
C HIS A 40 6.71 4.53 10.31
N GLY A 41 6.01 5.22 11.21
CA GLY A 41 5.47 4.64 12.44
C GLY A 41 6.51 4.19 13.48
N GLN A 42 7.79 4.51 13.29
CA GLN A 42 8.91 3.84 13.96
C GLN A 42 8.91 2.30 13.86
N LEU A 43 8.29 1.76 12.80
CA LEU A 43 8.25 0.33 12.52
C LEU A 43 9.50 -0.09 11.73
N SER A 44 10.01 -1.29 12.03
CA SER A 44 11.02 -1.93 11.19
C SER A 44 10.38 -2.46 9.90
N PRO A 45 11.03 -2.31 8.73
CA PRO A 45 10.48 -2.82 7.48
C PRO A 45 10.47 -4.34 7.41
N ALA A 46 9.42 -4.89 6.80
CA ALA A 46 9.48 -6.26 6.32
C ALA A 46 10.57 -6.33 5.24
N VAL A 47 11.51 -7.26 5.37
CA VAL A 47 12.71 -7.32 4.51
C VAL A 47 12.31 -7.57 3.05
N GLY A 48 12.93 -6.81 2.13
CA GLY A 48 12.77 -7.01 0.69
C GLY A 48 11.48 -6.44 0.09
N VAL A 49 10.77 -5.56 0.82
CA VAL A 49 9.56 -4.90 0.27
C VAL A 49 9.95 -3.90 -0.80
N HIS A 50 9.31 -4.01 -1.96
CA HIS A 50 9.48 -3.08 -3.06
C HIS A 50 8.21 -2.24 -3.24
N ASN A 51 8.28 -0.94 -2.97
CA ASN A 51 7.21 0.02 -3.22
C ASN A 51 7.44 0.71 -4.57
N ILE A 52 6.49 0.55 -5.49
CA ILE A 52 6.64 0.94 -6.90
C ILE A 52 5.49 1.85 -7.27
N GLN A 53 5.80 3.08 -7.70
CA GLN A 53 4.79 3.98 -8.26
C GLN A 53 4.44 3.51 -9.66
N VAL A 54 3.16 3.35 -9.95
CA VAL A 54 2.67 2.86 -11.25
C VAL A 54 1.92 3.93 -12.03
N PHE A 55 1.46 4.98 -11.35
CA PHE A 55 0.86 6.16 -11.96
C PHE A 55 1.21 7.40 -11.12
N ARG A 56 1.69 8.45 -11.80
CA ARG A 56 1.96 9.77 -11.21
C ARG A 56 1.05 10.80 -11.86
N ALA A 57 0.20 11.46 -11.08
CA ALA A 57 -0.68 12.49 -11.61
C ALA A 57 0.11 13.71 -12.09
N ASN A 58 -0.32 14.30 -13.21
CA ASN A 58 0.22 15.55 -13.71
C ASN A 58 -0.86 16.31 -14.50
N ARG A 59 -1.31 17.45 -13.98
CA ARG A 59 -2.36 18.26 -14.62
C ARG A 59 -1.79 19.14 -15.73
N GLU A 60 -0.62 19.73 -15.49
CA GLU A 60 0.03 20.67 -16.40
C GLU A 60 0.61 19.97 -17.64
N HIS A 61 1.08 18.73 -17.47
CA HIS A 61 1.73 17.92 -18.52
C HIS A 61 1.04 16.54 -18.64
N PRO A 62 -0.21 16.49 -19.16
CA PRO A 62 -0.99 15.26 -19.23
C PRO A 62 -0.32 14.15 -20.05
N GLU A 63 0.52 14.49 -21.03
CA GLU A 63 1.30 13.53 -21.82
C GLU A 63 2.26 12.70 -20.95
N LEU A 64 2.67 13.23 -19.79
CA LEU A 64 3.48 12.54 -18.78
C LEU A 64 2.64 11.68 -17.81
N ALA A 65 1.31 11.84 -17.84
CA ALA A 65 0.33 11.08 -17.05
C ALA A 65 -0.60 10.23 -17.95
N GLY A 66 -0.07 9.76 -19.09
CA GLY A 66 -0.82 8.88 -20.01
C GLY A 66 -1.93 9.58 -20.80
N GLY A 67 -1.85 10.90 -20.96
CA GLY A 67 -2.86 11.74 -21.61
C GLY A 67 -3.93 12.27 -20.65
N LEU A 68 -3.83 11.99 -19.35
CA LEU A 68 -4.82 12.37 -18.33
C LEU A 68 -4.34 13.59 -17.55
N ASN A 69 -5.17 14.62 -17.43
CA ASN A 69 -4.95 15.76 -16.56
C ASN A 69 -5.71 15.65 -15.21
N TRP A 70 -6.12 14.44 -14.83
CA TRP A 70 -6.96 14.18 -13.65
C TRP A 70 -6.08 13.85 -12.43
N THR A 71 -6.34 14.52 -11.31
CA THR A 71 -5.45 14.51 -10.13
C THR A 71 -6.09 13.93 -8.87
N TYR A 72 -7.33 13.45 -8.97
CA TYR A 72 -7.92 12.56 -7.98
C TYR A 72 -7.92 11.15 -8.54
N ASN A 73 -7.16 10.25 -7.92
CA ASN A 73 -7.00 8.86 -8.37
C ASN A 73 -6.99 7.96 -7.12
N HIS A 74 -7.94 7.04 -7.03
CA HIS A 74 -8.17 6.33 -5.77
C HIS A 74 -8.82 4.95 -5.93
N ALA A 75 -9.02 4.29 -4.78
CA ALA A 75 -9.69 3.00 -4.64
C ALA A 75 -9.21 1.92 -5.62
N PRO A 76 -7.92 1.56 -5.60
CA PRO A 76 -7.40 0.57 -6.52
C PRO A 76 -7.89 -0.85 -6.23
N MET A 77 -7.92 -1.67 -7.28
CA MET A 77 -8.22 -3.11 -7.27
C MET A 77 -7.13 -3.84 -8.03
N LEU A 78 -6.82 -5.07 -7.63
CA LEU A 78 -5.76 -5.87 -8.24
C LEU A 78 -6.25 -7.29 -8.57
N ALA A 79 -5.84 -7.80 -9.72
CA ALA A 79 -6.00 -9.19 -10.13
C ALA A 79 -4.75 -9.68 -10.87
N TYR A 80 -4.56 -11.00 -10.93
CA TYR A 80 -3.55 -11.62 -11.77
C TYR A 80 -4.22 -12.63 -12.69
N TRP A 81 -4.13 -12.42 -14.00
CA TRP A 81 -4.79 -13.29 -14.95
C TRP A 81 -3.98 -13.40 -16.23
N ASN A 82 -3.92 -14.61 -16.81
CA ASN A 82 -3.20 -14.86 -18.05
C ASN A 82 -1.79 -14.25 -18.09
N ASN A 83 -1.00 -14.55 -17.06
CA ASN A 83 0.37 -14.06 -16.86
C ASN A 83 0.50 -12.52 -16.84
N THR A 84 -0.49 -11.83 -16.29
CA THR A 84 -0.58 -10.37 -16.29
C THR A 84 -1.24 -9.86 -15.02
N PHE A 85 -0.62 -8.88 -14.36
CA PHE A 85 -1.27 -8.06 -13.35
C PHE A 85 -2.24 -7.09 -14.02
N TYR A 86 -3.42 -6.94 -13.43
CA TYR A 86 -4.43 -5.96 -13.80
C TYR A 86 -4.71 -5.08 -12.60
N LEU A 87 -4.45 -3.77 -12.74
CA LEU A 87 -4.70 -2.77 -11.71
C LEU A 87 -5.75 -1.80 -12.21
N GLU A 88 -6.92 -1.82 -11.57
CA GLU A 88 -8.01 -0.89 -11.81
C GLU A 88 -7.99 0.21 -10.75
N PHE A 89 -8.27 1.46 -11.11
CA PHE A 89 -8.57 2.52 -10.14
C PHE A 89 -9.56 3.53 -10.72
N LEU A 90 -10.29 4.21 -9.84
CA LEU A 90 -11.22 5.28 -10.24
C LEU A 90 -10.53 6.64 -10.21
N SER A 91 -11.01 7.56 -11.04
CA SER A 91 -10.43 8.88 -11.19
C SER A 91 -11.51 9.92 -11.41
N ASN A 92 -11.26 11.13 -10.91
CA ASN A 92 -12.03 12.35 -11.13
C ASN A 92 -11.04 13.51 -11.43
N PRO A 93 -11.47 14.61 -12.08
CA PRO A 93 -10.57 15.69 -12.46
C PRO A 93 -9.74 16.27 -11.31
N VAL A 94 -10.36 16.54 -10.17
CA VAL A 94 -9.72 17.29 -9.07
C VAL A 94 -9.91 16.67 -7.69
N GLY A 95 -11.10 16.16 -7.37
CA GLY A 95 -11.43 15.73 -6.02
C GLY A 95 -12.50 14.65 -5.97
N GLU A 96 -12.67 14.07 -4.79
CA GLU A 96 -13.66 13.04 -4.51
C GLU A 96 -15.07 13.58 -4.78
N HIS A 97 -15.89 12.77 -5.45
CA HIS A 97 -17.27 13.07 -5.80
C HIS A 97 -17.48 14.28 -6.72
N VAL A 98 -16.41 14.88 -7.25
CA VAL A 98 -16.50 15.95 -8.27
C VAL A 98 -16.51 15.32 -9.67
N PRO A 99 -17.65 15.32 -10.38
CA PRO A 99 -17.74 14.71 -11.71
C PRO A 99 -16.92 15.45 -12.78
N PRO A 100 -16.68 14.83 -13.95
CA PRO A 100 -17.02 13.44 -14.31
C PRO A 100 -16.15 12.40 -13.61
N GLY A 101 -16.70 11.22 -13.32
CA GLY A 101 -15.93 10.06 -12.86
C GLY A 101 -15.67 9.05 -13.96
N GLN A 102 -14.51 8.40 -13.91
CA GLN A 102 -14.14 7.29 -14.81
C GLN A 102 -13.34 6.23 -14.07
N THR A 103 -13.18 5.06 -14.69
CA THR A 103 -12.32 3.98 -14.19
C THR A 103 -11.23 3.66 -15.21
N LEU A 104 -10.01 3.55 -14.72
CA LEU A 104 -8.79 3.34 -15.48
C LEU A 104 -8.20 1.95 -15.19
N LEU A 105 -7.45 1.41 -16.15
CA LEU A 105 -6.75 0.14 -16.07
C LEU A 105 -5.29 0.30 -16.48
N LEU A 106 -4.38 -0.25 -15.66
CA LEU A 106 -3.00 -0.53 -16.02
C LEU A 106 -2.76 -2.04 -16.00
N THR A 107 -1.80 -2.48 -16.80
CA THR A 107 -1.36 -3.87 -16.84
C THR A 107 0.14 -4.00 -16.72
N SER A 108 0.61 -5.12 -16.17
CA SER A 108 2.04 -5.43 -16.07
C SER A 108 2.28 -6.92 -16.15
N LYS A 109 3.41 -7.33 -16.73
CA LYS A 109 3.83 -8.74 -16.76
C LYS A 109 4.61 -9.15 -15.51
N ASP A 110 5.34 -8.20 -14.93
CA ASP A 110 6.32 -8.41 -13.86
C ASP A 110 5.95 -7.71 -12.55
N GLY A 111 4.99 -6.78 -12.57
CA GLY A 111 4.62 -5.92 -11.44
C GLY A 111 5.51 -4.70 -11.26
N TYR A 112 6.50 -4.48 -12.13
CA TYR A 112 7.45 -3.36 -12.10
C TYR A 112 7.29 -2.43 -13.30
N SER A 113 7.08 -3.00 -14.49
CA SER A 113 6.90 -2.29 -15.75
C SER A 113 5.41 -2.27 -16.10
N TRP A 114 4.79 -1.09 -16.00
CA TRP A 114 3.34 -0.94 -16.18
C TRP A 114 3.00 -0.21 -17.47
N SER A 115 1.88 -0.60 -18.08
CA SER A 115 1.32 0.12 -19.24
C SER A 115 0.89 1.53 -18.86
N LYS A 116 0.72 2.40 -19.87
CA LYS A 116 -0.03 3.65 -19.67
C LYS A 116 -1.46 3.34 -19.20
N PRO A 117 -2.09 4.23 -18.42
CA PRO A 117 -3.50 4.07 -18.03
C PRO A 117 -4.40 4.06 -19.27
N THR A 118 -5.41 3.20 -19.26
CA THR A 118 -6.46 3.16 -20.29
C THR A 118 -7.83 3.27 -19.64
N VAL A 119 -8.76 4.00 -20.25
CA VAL A 119 -10.15 4.08 -19.76
C VAL A 119 -10.84 2.75 -20.00
N ILE A 120 -11.18 2.03 -18.93
CA ILE A 120 -11.91 0.76 -19.00
C ILE A 120 -13.42 0.99 -18.87
N PHE A 121 -13.83 1.99 -18.07
CA PHE A 121 -15.21 2.50 -17.99
C PHE A 121 -15.20 4.03 -18.07
N PRO A 122 -15.81 4.63 -19.11
CA PRO A 122 -15.74 6.07 -19.36
C PRO A 122 -16.76 6.85 -18.52
N PRO A 123 -16.71 8.20 -18.54
CA PRO A 123 -17.77 9.05 -17.99
C PRO A 123 -19.16 8.68 -18.51
N TYR A 124 -20.17 8.82 -17.65
CA TYR A 124 -21.55 8.48 -17.96
C TYR A 124 -22.46 9.70 -17.70
N ARG A 125 -23.11 10.21 -18.74
CA ARG A 125 -24.00 11.37 -18.66
C ARG A 125 -25.33 11.03 -18.01
N ILE A 126 -25.71 11.78 -16.98
CA ILE A 126 -27.05 11.72 -16.39
C ILE A 126 -27.99 12.59 -17.24
N PRO A 127 -29.19 12.08 -17.63
CA PRO A 127 -30.15 12.86 -18.39
C PRO A 127 -30.58 14.12 -17.64
N ASP A 128 -30.62 15.24 -18.37
CA ASP A 128 -31.15 16.49 -17.86
C ASP A 128 -32.59 16.31 -17.34
N GLY A 129 -32.90 16.99 -16.23
CA GLY A 129 -34.20 16.89 -15.58
C GLY A 129 -34.31 15.73 -14.57
N TRP A 130 -33.32 14.84 -14.48
CA TRP A 130 -33.30 13.80 -13.46
C TRP A 130 -33.19 14.39 -12.05
N LYS A 131 -33.86 13.78 -11.07
CA LYS A 131 -33.87 14.22 -9.67
C LYS A 131 -33.54 13.04 -8.76
N LYS A 132 -32.67 13.29 -7.78
CA LYS A 132 -32.34 12.32 -6.74
C LYS A 132 -33.40 12.35 -5.65
N GLU A 133 -33.98 11.20 -5.33
CA GLU A 133 -34.98 11.11 -4.28
C GLU A 133 -34.37 11.50 -2.92
N GLY A 134 -34.93 12.54 -2.29
CA GLY A 134 -34.49 13.02 -0.98
C GLY A 134 -33.24 13.90 -1.01
N TYR A 135 -32.80 14.39 -2.18
CA TYR A 135 -31.71 15.36 -2.31
C TYR A 135 -32.14 16.55 -3.19
N PRO A 136 -31.84 17.81 -2.82
CA PRO A 136 -32.23 18.98 -3.60
C PRO A 136 -31.49 19.07 -4.95
N GLY A 137 -32.14 19.71 -5.92
CA GLY A 137 -31.55 19.98 -7.24
C GLY A 137 -32.12 19.13 -8.36
N VAL A 138 -31.68 19.45 -9.57
CA VAL A 138 -32.08 18.78 -10.81
C VAL A 138 -30.84 18.64 -11.65
N ALA A 139 -30.59 17.43 -12.17
CA ALA A 139 -29.44 17.17 -13.02
C ALA A 139 -29.53 18.05 -14.27
N LYS A 140 -28.45 18.76 -14.55
CA LYS A 140 -28.25 19.53 -15.78
C LYS A 140 -26.77 19.50 -16.11
N ASP A 141 -26.41 18.97 -17.28
CA ASP A 141 -25.02 18.76 -17.69
C ASP A 141 -24.18 17.97 -16.66
N LEU A 142 -24.82 17.06 -15.93
CA LEU A 142 -24.21 16.32 -14.84
C LEU A 142 -23.74 14.94 -15.31
N ASP A 143 -22.46 14.66 -15.11
CA ASP A 143 -21.91 13.31 -15.29
C ASP A 143 -21.91 12.55 -13.96
N ALA A 144 -22.02 11.22 -14.04
CA ALA A 144 -21.92 10.34 -12.89
C ALA A 144 -20.50 10.35 -12.30
N VAL A 145 -20.40 9.93 -11.05
CA VAL A 145 -19.14 9.64 -10.35
C VAL A 145 -19.02 8.15 -10.11
N MET A 146 -17.81 7.62 -10.25
CA MET A 146 -17.58 6.19 -10.07
C MET A 146 -17.15 5.88 -8.63
N HIS A 147 -17.63 4.76 -8.10
CA HIS A 147 -17.19 4.25 -6.80
C HIS A 147 -17.21 2.72 -6.79
N GLN A 148 -16.12 2.07 -6.35
CA GLN A 148 -16.06 0.62 -6.28
C GLN A 148 -15.33 0.11 -5.02
N ARG A 149 -15.80 -1.03 -4.51
CA ARG A 149 -15.08 -1.89 -3.56
C ARG A 149 -14.59 -3.21 -4.16
N MET A 150 -14.99 -3.49 -5.40
CA MET A 150 -14.63 -4.69 -6.16
C MET A 150 -14.53 -4.32 -7.65
N GLY A 151 -13.38 -4.61 -8.26
CA GLY A 151 -13.13 -4.34 -9.68
C GLY A 151 -13.02 -5.59 -10.56
N PHE A 152 -12.67 -6.76 -10.00
CA PHE A 152 -12.40 -7.96 -10.80
C PHE A 152 -13.11 -9.21 -10.31
N PHE A 153 -13.43 -10.09 -11.25
CA PHE A 153 -13.87 -11.46 -10.99
C PHE A 153 -13.35 -12.41 -12.07
N VAL A 154 -12.64 -13.47 -11.69
CA VAL A 154 -12.28 -14.57 -12.59
C VAL A 154 -13.26 -15.72 -12.40
N SER A 155 -14.04 -16.02 -13.45
CA SER A 155 -14.99 -17.13 -13.45
C SER A 155 -14.29 -18.50 -13.46
N LYS A 156 -15.02 -19.57 -13.09
CA LYS A 156 -14.57 -20.97 -13.20
C LYS A 156 -14.13 -21.37 -14.61
N LYS A 157 -14.67 -20.74 -15.65
CA LYS A 157 -14.24 -20.93 -17.05
C LYS A 157 -13.06 -20.03 -17.45
N ASN A 158 -12.34 -19.50 -16.47
CA ASN A 158 -11.15 -18.66 -16.63
C ASN A 158 -11.39 -17.40 -17.49
N ARG A 159 -12.57 -16.78 -17.37
CA ARG A 159 -12.91 -15.50 -18.02
C ARG A 159 -12.78 -14.37 -17.00
N LEU A 160 -12.05 -13.31 -17.34
CA LEU A 160 -11.84 -12.15 -16.48
C LEU A 160 -12.91 -11.10 -16.73
N LEU A 161 -13.72 -10.80 -15.72
CA LEU A 161 -14.65 -9.70 -15.70
C LEU A 161 -14.02 -8.51 -14.97
N ALA A 162 -14.11 -7.33 -15.58
CA ALA A 162 -13.89 -6.04 -14.93
C ALA A 162 -15.23 -5.40 -14.59
N LEU A 163 -15.31 -4.70 -13.47
CA LEU A 163 -16.54 -4.16 -12.90
C LEU A 163 -16.36 -2.73 -12.42
N ALA A 164 -17.41 -1.94 -12.59
CA ALA A 164 -17.43 -0.59 -12.04
C ALA A 164 -18.85 -0.18 -11.66
N TYR A 165 -19.02 0.88 -10.88
CA TYR A 165 -20.34 1.37 -10.49
C TYR A 165 -20.44 2.87 -10.72
N TYR A 166 -21.56 3.29 -11.29
CA TYR A 166 -21.90 4.69 -11.50
C TYR A 166 -22.87 5.15 -10.41
N GLY A 167 -22.37 6.00 -9.52
CA GLY A 167 -23.16 6.71 -8.52
C GLY A 167 -23.52 8.11 -9.00
N ILE A 168 -24.38 8.79 -8.23
CA ILE A 168 -24.83 10.14 -8.53
C ILE A 168 -24.51 11.04 -7.34
N ALA A 169 -23.71 12.07 -7.58
CA ALA A 169 -23.49 13.17 -6.66
C ALA A 169 -24.02 14.45 -7.31
N MET A 170 -25.10 15.01 -6.75
CA MET A 170 -25.73 16.24 -7.25
C MET A 170 -24.88 17.49 -6.97
N ASP A 171 -24.02 17.43 -5.95
CA ASP A 171 -22.99 18.42 -5.64
C ASP A 171 -21.84 17.74 -4.86
N ALA A 172 -20.83 18.52 -4.46
CA ALA A 172 -19.62 18.01 -3.81
C ALA A 172 -19.82 17.35 -2.43
N LYS A 173 -20.99 17.52 -1.80
CA LYS A 173 -21.35 16.94 -0.50
C LYS A 173 -22.30 15.75 -0.61
N ASP A 174 -22.89 15.53 -1.79
CA ASP A 174 -23.77 14.39 -2.03
C ASP A 174 -22.97 13.08 -2.06
N ASP A 175 -23.59 12.00 -1.58
CA ASP A 175 -22.98 10.68 -1.49
C ASP A 175 -23.37 9.82 -2.72
N PRO A 176 -22.41 9.43 -3.57
CA PRO A 176 -22.68 8.58 -4.73
C PRO A 176 -22.95 7.11 -4.38
N ASN A 177 -22.67 6.68 -3.14
CA ASN A 177 -22.90 5.33 -2.62
C ASN A 177 -24.00 5.31 -1.53
N ASP A 178 -25.05 6.08 -1.73
CA ASP A 178 -26.25 6.12 -0.87
C ASP A 178 -27.34 5.09 -1.26
N GLY A 179 -27.03 4.23 -2.23
CA GLY A 179 -27.96 3.22 -2.76
C GLY A 179 -28.99 3.78 -3.74
N LYS A 180 -28.82 5.03 -4.18
CA LYS A 180 -29.72 5.72 -5.12
C LYS A 180 -29.02 6.17 -6.40
N GLY A 181 -27.94 5.48 -6.78
CA GLY A 181 -27.19 5.76 -8.01
C GLY A 181 -27.83 5.19 -9.27
N ILE A 182 -27.01 4.86 -10.25
CA ILE A 182 -27.43 4.32 -11.56
C ILE A 182 -27.41 2.80 -11.53
N GLY A 183 -26.23 2.25 -11.25
CA GLY A 183 -26.02 0.81 -11.26
C GLY A 183 -24.58 0.40 -11.52
N ARG A 184 -24.35 -0.91 -11.40
CA ARG A 184 -23.08 -1.56 -11.63
C ARG A 184 -22.98 -2.03 -13.08
N VAL A 185 -21.83 -1.77 -13.68
CA VAL A 185 -21.46 -2.23 -15.02
C VAL A 185 -20.38 -3.29 -14.96
N VAL A 186 -20.31 -4.08 -16.03
CA VAL A 186 -19.37 -5.16 -16.24
C VAL A 186 -18.93 -5.17 -17.70
N ARG A 187 -17.69 -5.56 -17.94
CA ARG A 187 -17.22 -5.99 -19.26
C ARG A 187 -16.17 -7.08 -19.10
N GLU A 188 -15.96 -7.84 -20.15
CA GLU A 188 -14.89 -8.85 -20.16
C GLU A 188 -13.58 -8.27 -20.66
N ILE A 189 -12.48 -8.66 -20.00
CA ILE A 189 -11.13 -8.52 -20.54
C ILE A 189 -10.77 -9.85 -21.21
N LEU A 190 -10.51 -9.80 -22.52
CA LEU A 190 -10.22 -10.97 -23.33
C LEU A 190 -8.73 -11.36 -23.26
N PRO A 191 -8.36 -12.62 -23.58
CA PRO A 191 -6.96 -13.08 -23.48
C PRO A 191 -5.96 -12.27 -24.31
N ASN A 192 -6.42 -11.64 -25.39
CA ASN A 192 -5.63 -10.77 -26.27
C ASN A 192 -5.54 -9.31 -25.77
N GLY A 193 -6.03 -9.00 -24.57
CA GLY A 193 -6.05 -7.66 -23.99
C GLY A 193 -7.15 -6.73 -24.52
N LYS A 194 -7.98 -7.17 -25.48
CA LYS A 194 -9.15 -6.38 -25.92
C LYS A 194 -10.27 -6.49 -24.88
N TYR A 195 -11.19 -5.53 -24.93
CA TYR A 195 -12.31 -5.47 -24.02
C TYR A 195 -13.62 -5.78 -24.76
N GLY A 196 -14.46 -6.65 -24.19
CA GLY A 196 -15.85 -6.83 -24.62
C GLY A 196 -16.68 -5.56 -24.39
N PRO A 197 -17.91 -5.47 -24.92
CA PRO A 197 -18.78 -4.32 -24.68
C PRO A 197 -19.10 -4.12 -23.20
N ILE A 198 -19.45 -2.89 -22.81
CA ILE A 198 -19.92 -2.57 -21.46
C ILE A 198 -21.40 -2.95 -21.35
N TYR A 199 -21.76 -3.61 -20.26
CA TYR A 199 -23.13 -3.94 -19.90
C TYR A 199 -23.43 -3.52 -18.47
N PHE A 200 -24.68 -3.15 -18.17
CA PHE A 200 -25.15 -3.16 -16.79
C PHE A 200 -25.32 -4.60 -16.31
N ILE A 201 -24.77 -4.91 -15.13
CA ILE A 201 -25.00 -6.19 -14.44
C ILE A 201 -26.10 -6.07 -13.38
N ARG A 202 -26.30 -4.87 -12.85
CA ARG A 202 -27.28 -4.58 -11.80
C ARG A 202 -27.63 -3.10 -11.78
N TYR A 203 -28.91 -2.75 -11.72
CA TYR A 203 -29.38 -1.38 -11.57
C TYR A 203 -29.74 -1.09 -10.11
N ASN A 204 -29.62 0.18 -9.69
CA ASN A 204 -30.33 0.64 -8.49
C ASN A 204 -31.82 0.81 -8.81
N SER A 205 -32.69 0.61 -7.81
CA SER A 205 -34.14 0.70 -7.98
C SER A 205 -34.63 2.09 -8.41
N THR A 206 -33.86 3.14 -8.10
CA THR A 206 -34.18 4.53 -8.45
C THR A 206 -33.89 4.87 -9.92
N TRP A 207 -33.17 4.01 -10.65
CA TRP A 207 -32.77 4.29 -12.02
C TRP A 207 -33.80 3.78 -13.05
N ASP A 208 -34.23 4.65 -13.96
CA ASP A 208 -35.03 4.26 -15.11
C ASP A 208 -34.14 3.59 -16.16
N GLN A 209 -34.22 2.26 -16.23
CA GLN A 209 -33.41 1.44 -17.12
C GLN A 209 -33.55 1.84 -18.60
N LYS A 210 -34.67 2.44 -19.02
CA LYS A 210 -34.88 2.90 -20.40
C LYS A 210 -33.98 4.07 -20.78
N LYS A 211 -33.41 4.76 -19.79
CA LYS A 211 -32.45 5.88 -19.98
C LYS A 211 -30.99 5.40 -19.99
N SER A 212 -30.75 4.09 -20.03
CA SER A 212 -29.41 3.52 -19.93
C SER A 212 -28.68 3.55 -21.26
N SER A 213 -27.45 4.06 -21.27
CA SER A 213 -26.58 4.10 -22.47
C SER A 213 -25.94 2.75 -22.80
N TYR A 214 -25.95 1.81 -21.85
CA TYR A 214 -25.44 0.46 -22.02
C TYR A 214 -26.56 -0.58 -21.88
N PRO A 215 -26.50 -1.68 -22.64
CA PRO A 215 -27.47 -2.76 -22.51
C PRO A 215 -27.27 -3.55 -21.21
N PHE A 216 -28.29 -4.32 -20.81
CA PHE A 216 -28.19 -5.23 -19.66
C PHE A 216 -27.46 -6.52 -20.06
N TYR A 217 -26.66 -7.10 -19.15
CA TYR A 217 -25.72 -8.19 -19.48
C TYR A 217 -26.36 -9.43 -20.12
N THR A 218 -27.62 -9.75 -19.76
CA THR A 218 -28.35 -10.89 -20.32
C THR A 218 -28.67 -10.74 -21.81
N THR A 219 -28.57 -9.53 -22.36
CA THR A 219 -28.76 -9.28 -23.80
C THR A 219 -27.53 -9.62 -24.64
N SER A 220 -26.37 -9.89 -24.00
CA SER A 220 -25.17 -10.32 -24.71
C SER A 220 -25.40 -11.64 -25.44
N LYS A 221 -24.93 -11.73 -26.70
CA LYS A 221 -24.96 -12.98 -27.48
C LYS A 221 -23.89 -13.97 -27.01
N ASP A 222 -22.91 -13.52 -26.23
CA ASP A 222 -21.90 -14.39 -25.66
C ASP A 222 -22.45 -15.09 -24.40
N LYS A 223 -22.88 -16.34 -24.59
CA LYS A 223 -23.41 -17.18 -23.50
C LYS A 223 -22.36 -17.47 -22.40
N GLY A 224 -21.07 -17.47 -22.74
CA GLY A 224 -19.99 -17.64 -21.77
C GLY A 224 -19.87 -16.43 -20.85
N PHE A 225 -20.04 -15.23 -21.39
CA PHE A 225 -20.09 -13.98 -20.64
C PHE A 225 -21.30 -13.89 -19.72
N VAL A 226 -22.48 -14.21 -20.22
CA VAL A 226 -23.70 -14.24 -19.40
C VAL A 226 -23.54 -15.25 -18.25
N ALA A 227 -22.98 -16.44 -18.53
CA ALA A 227 -22.72 -17.43 -17.48
C ALA A 227 -21.71 -16.95 -16.43
N ALA A 228 -20.63 -16.27 -16.83
CA ALA A 228 -19.66 -15.71 -15.89
C ALA A 228 -20.28 -14.61 -15.01
N CYS A 229 -21.16 -13.76 -15.57
CA CYS A 229 -21.90 -12.76 -14.79
C CYS A 229 -22.87 -13.41 -13.79
N ASN A 230 -23.59 -14.46 -14.20
CA ASN A 230 -24.46 -15.22 -13.31
C ASN A 230 -23.69 -15.89 -12.18
N GLU A 231 -22.50 -16.43 -12.48
CA GLU A 231 -21.60 -17.03 -11.48
C GLU A 231 -21.17 -16.01 -10.43
N LEU A 232 -20.80 -14.79 -10.87
CA LEU A 232 -20.49 -13.68 -9.98
C LEU A 232 -21.68 -13.33 -9.08
N LEU A 233 -22.87 -13.13 -9.66
CA LEU A 233 -24.10 -12.76 -8.92
C LEU A 233 -24.55 -13.83 -7.92
N ALA A 234 -24.20 -15.10 -8.16
CA ALA A 234 -24.49 -16.21 -7.25
C ALA A 234 -23.51 -16.33 -6.08
N ASN A 235 -22.41 -15.56 -6.07
CA ASN A 235 -21.38 -15.64 -5.05
C ASN A 235 -21.65 -14.62 -3.90
N PRO A 236 -22.09 -15.07 -2.71
CA PRO A 236 -22.42 -14.17 -1.60
C PRO A 236 -21.24 -13.32 -1.11
N LEU A 237 -20.00 -13.83 -1.18
CA LEU A 237 -18.81 -13.07 -0.81
C LEU A 237 -18.51 -11.95 -1.80
N MET A 238 -18.88 -12.12 -3.07
CA MET A 238 -18.78 -11.05 -4.06
C MET A 238 -19.90 -10.02 -3.84
N MET A 239 -21.13 -10.49 -3.63
CA MET A 239 -22.26 -9.59 -3.37
C MET A 239 -22.10 -8.78 -2.09
N GLN A 240 -21.44 -9.32 -1.07
CA GLN A 240 -21.13 -8.58 0.15
C GLN A 240 -20.23 -7.36 -0.10
N GLN A 241 -19.40 -7.38 -1.15
CA GLN A 241 -18.57 -6.24 -1.53
C GLN A 241 -19.37 -5.11 -2.19
N TRP A 242 -20.64 -5.33 -2.55
CA TRP A 242 -21.49 -4.35 -3.23
C TRP A 242 -22.42 -3.58 -2.29
N VAL A 243 -22.42 -3.90 -0.98
CA VAL A 243 -23.38 -3.38 0.01
C VAL A 243 -23.42 -1.86 0.07
N GLU A 244 -22.31 -1.17 -0.17
CA GLU A 244 -22.25 0.30 -0.09
C GLU A 244 -23.05 0.93 -1.24
N GLU A 245 -22.91 0.41 -2.44
CA GLU A 245 -23.50 1.00 -3.64
C GLU A 245 -24.88 0.44 -4.01
N ALA A 246 -25.17 -0.78 -3.58
CA ALA A 246 -26.43 -1.45 -3.84
C ALA A 246 -27.61 -0.79 -3.10
N ASP A 247 -28.82 -1.10 -3.58
CA ASP A 247 -30.05 -0.74 -2.86
C ASP A 247 -30.00 -1.31 -1.43
N ARG A 248 -30.52 -0.57 -0.45
CA ARG A 248 -30.42 -0.96 0.97
C ARG A 248 -31.08 -2.31 1.29
N ASN A 249 -32.08 -2.69 0.51
CA ASN A 249 -32.80 -3.94 0.62
C ASN A 249 -32.41 -4.97 -0.46
N ASP A 250 -31.33 -4.75 -1.20
CA ASP A 250 -30.90 -5.58 -2.32
C ASP A 250 -30.82 -7.07 -1.93
N PRO A 251 -31.64 -7.97 -2.49
CA PRO A 251 -31.74 -9.35 -2.03
C PRO A 251 -30.46 -10.18 -2.20
N LEU A 252 -29.53 -9.77 -3.07
CA LEU A 252 -28.29 -10.51 -3.30
C LEU A 252 -27.22 -10.24 -2.23
N VAL A 253 -27.29 -9.09 -1.55
CA VAL A 253 -26.33 -8.71 -0.51
C VAL A 253 -26.64 -9.48 0.78
N PRO A 254 -25.76 -10.35 1.31
CA PRO A 254 -26.09 -11.18 2.47
C PRO A 254 -26.30 -10.38 3.76
N PHE A 255 -25.36 -9.49 4.09
CA PHE A 255 -25.42 -8.63 5.28
C PHE A 255 -25.68 -7.17 4.88
N LYS A 256 -26.84 -6.65 5.30
CA LYS A 256 -27.39 -5.37 4.82
C LYS A 256 -26.79 -4.12 5.45
N ARG A 257 -26.10 -4.24 6.60
CA ARG A 257 -25.50 -3.05 7.21
C ARG A 257 -24.38 -2.53 6.32
N GLU A 258 -24.36 -1.23 6.10
CA GLU A 258 -23.45 -0.50 5.20
C GLU A 258 -22.03 -0.35 5.79
N ILE A 259 -21.50 -1.43 6.37
CA ILE A 259 -20.09 -1.47 6.77
C ILE A 259 -19.20 -1.63 5.53
N LYS A 260 -18.05 -0.96 5.57
CA LYS A 260 -17.38 -0.54 4.34
C LYS A 260 -16.20 -1.42 3.95
N ALA A 261 -15.99 -1.58 2.65
CA ALA A 261 -14.82 -2.20 2.01
C ALA A 261 -14.53 -3.65 2.44
N PHE A 262 -15.55 -4.50 2.31
CA PHE A 262 -15.43 -5.93 2.62
C PHE A 262 -14.25 -6.59 1.88
N ASN A 263 -13.51 -7.41 2.61
CA ASN A 263 -12.58 -8.42 2.09
C ASN A 263 -12.62 -9.66 2.98
N TYR A 264 -12.08 -10.76 2.47
CA TYR A 264 -12.15 -12.04 3.16
C TYR A 264 -10.99 -12.95 2.77
N TYR A 265 -10.80 -13.98 3.60
CA TYR A 265 -10.00 -15.16 3.26
C TYR A 265 -10.57 -16.40 3.94
N HIS A 266 -10.22 -17.58 3.42
CA HIS A 266 -10.61 -18.86 4.03
C HIS A 266 -9.56 -19.35 5.04
N LEU A 267 -10.03 -19.80 6.21
CA LEU A 267 -9.26 -20.51 7.21
C LEU A 267 -9.02 -21.98 6.78
N PRO A 268 -8.07 -22.70 7.39
CA PRO A 268 -7.81 -24.10 7.05
C PRO A 268 -9.00 -25.03 7.29
N ASP A 269 -9.91 -24.66 8.20
CA ASP A 269 -11.14 -25.39 8.50
C ASP A 269 -12.33 -25.02 7.60
N GLY A 270 -12.10 -24.20 6.57
CA GLY A 270 -13.11 -23.79 5.59
C GLY A 270 -14.00 -22.63 6.02
N ARG A 271 -13.89 -22.14 7.27
CA ARG A 271 -14.57 -20.90 7.68
C ARG A 271 -14.00 -19.71 6.93
N VAL A 272 -14.83 -18.67 6.79
CA VAL A 272 -14.45 -17.42 6.14
C VAL A 272 -14.28 -16.34 7.19
N VAL A 273 -13.13 -15.68 7.19
CA VAL A 273 -12.94 -14.43 7.93
C VAL A 273 -13.40 -13.28 7.06
N GLY A 274 -14.26 -12.41 7.61
CA GLY A 274 -14.61 -11.14 7.01
C GLY A 274 -13.87 -9.98 7.67
N LEU A 275 -13.42 -9.03 6.86
CA LEU A 275 -12.78 -7.79 7.29
C LEU A 275 -13.40 -6.59 6.56
N TRP A 276 -13.58 -5.49 7.28
CA TRP A 276 -14.07 -4.21 6.77
C TRP A 276 -13.24 -3.06 7.36
N LYS A 277 -13.50 -1.81 6.94
CA LYS A 277 -12.92 -0.61 7.58
C LYS A 277 -13.05 -0.65 9.11
N HIS A 278 -12.14 0.06 9.81
CA HIS A 278 -11.99 0.04 11.26
C HIS A 278 -11.57 -1.32 11.85
N ALA A 279 -10.98 -2.17 11.02
CA ALA A 279 -10.76 -3.58 11.31
C ALA A 279 -12.00 -4.27 11.89
N LEU A 280 -13.21 -3.90 11.43
CA LEU A 280 -14.39 -4.68 11.78
C LEU A 280 -14.22 -6.08 11.22
N THR A 281 -14.62 -7.09 11.98
CA THR A 281 -14.45 -8.49 11.63
C THR A 281 -15.62 -9.36 12.10
N SER A 282 -15.87 -10.43 11.36
CA SER A 282 -16.79 -11.52 11.73
C SER A 282 -16.35 -12.81 11.03
N ILE A 283 -16.95 -13.93 11.43
CA ILE A 283 -16.70 -15.25 10.85
C ILE A 283 -17.96 -15.74 10.15
N SER A 284 -17.83 -16.39 9.00
CA SER A 284 -18.90 -17.12 8.34
C SER A 284 -18.56 -18.61 8.25
N LYS A 285 -19.56 -19.47 8.47
CA LYS A 285 -19.46 -20.93 8.39
C LYS A 285 -20.13 -21.51 7.14
N ASP A 286 -20.74 -20.66 6.31
CA ASP A 286 -21.58 -21.06 5.18
C ASP A 286 -21.18 -20.34 3.87
N GLY A 287 -19.92 -19.92 3.79
CA GLY A 287 -19.35 -19.26 2.62
C GLY A 287 -19.87 -17.83 2.42
N GLY A 288 -20.17 -17.11 3.50
CA GLY A 288 -20.59 -15.70 3.46
C GLY A 288 -22.10 -15.47 3.33
N LYS A 289 -22.93 -16.52 3.43
CA LYS A 289 -24.40 -16.37 3.40
C LYS A 289 -24.92 -15.79 4.71
N SER A 290 -24.28 -16.13 5.82
CA SER A 290 -24.53 -15.54 7.14
C SER A 290 -23.21 -15.30 7.90
N TRP A 291 -23.27 -14.42 8.89
CA TRP A 291 -22.15 -14.04 9.74
C TRP A 291 -22.47 -14.39 11.18
N GLN A 292 -21.55 -15.04 11.89
CA GLN A 292 -21.77 -15.60 13.23
C GLN A 292 -22.16 -14.54 14.26
N TYR A 293 -21.73 -13.30 14.07
CA TYR A 293 -22.06 -12.17 14.91
C TYR A 293 -22.02 -10.87 14.11
N ASN A 294 -22.69 -9.85 14.62
CA ASN A 294 -22.55 -8.49 14.12
C ASN A 294 -21.07 -8.08 14.13
N PRO A 295 -20.50 -7.61 13.01
CA PRO A 295 -19.08 -7.30 12.95
C PRO A 295 -18.62 -6.34 14.05
N ILE A 296 -17.54 -6.71 14.72
CA ILE A 296 -16.91 -5.98 15.84
C ILE A 296 -15.51 -5.55 15.44
N ARG A 297 -14.95 -4.52 16.09
CA ARG A 297 -13.52 -4.19 15.88
C ARG A 297 -12.67 -5.36 16.34
N ALA A 298 -11.77 -5.82 15.48
CA ALA A 298 -10.80 -6.86 15.80
C ALA A 298 -9.99 -6.42 17.04
N PRO A 299 -9.97 -7.19 18.13
CA PRO A 299 -9.29 -6.78 19.35
C PRO A 299 -7.83 -6.37 19.10
N HIS A 300 -7.44 -5.25 19.70
CA HIS A 300 -6.09 -4.66 19.66
C HIS A 300 -5.56 -4.22 18.29
N PHE A 301 -6.29 -4.45 17.19
CA PHE A 301 -5.96 -3.81 15.92
C PHE A 301 -6.19 -2.29 16.02
N VAL A 302 -5.13 -1.51 15.81
CA VAL A 302 -5.25 -0.07 15.58
C VAL A 302 -5.54 0.14 14.11
N ASN A 303 -6.77 0.50 13.74
CA ASN A 303 -7.14 0.80 12.36
C ASN A 303 -8.36 1.71 12.30
N SER A 304 -8.40 2.56 11.27
CA SER A 304 -9.45 3.54 11.07
C SER A 304 -10.08 3.44 9.66
N ASN A 305 -10.29 4.57 9.01
CA ASN A 305 -11.12 4.71 7.80
C ASN A 305 -10.45 4.33 6.47
N ALA A 306 -9.16 3.99 6.47
CA ALA A 306 -8.36 3.83 5.25
C ALA A 306 -8.25 2.38 4.72
N LYS A 307 -9.19 1.52 5.13
CA LYS A 307 -9.26 0.07 4.87
C LYS A 307 -8.22 -0.75 5.66
N ILE A 308 -8.48 -2.05 5.67
CA ILE A 308 -7.57 -3.14 6.02
C ILE A 308 -7.76 -4.21 4.96
N TRP A 309 -6.69 -4.86 4.54
CA TRP A 309 -6.71 -5.98 3.61
C TRP A 309 -6.14 -7.22 4.29
N GLY A 310 -6.85 -8.35 4.27
CA GLY A 310 -6.36 -9.63 4.76
C GLY A 310 -6.33 -10.68 3.65
N GLN A 311 -5.32 -11.54 3.64
CA GLN A 311 -5.25 -12.68 2.73
C GLN A 311 -4.43 -13.84 3.29
N LYS A 312 -4.62 -15.02 2.71
CA LYS A 312 -3.69 -16.14 2.81
C LYS A 312 -2.44 -15.87 1.96
N THR A 313 -1.28 -16.27 2.45
CA THR A 313 0.02 -16.16 1.76
C THR A 313 0.42 -17.49 1.12
N SER A 314 1.36 -17.45 0.16
CA SER A 314 1.79 -18.62 -0.62
C SER A 314 2.46 -19.73 0.22
N ASP A 315 3.01 -19.37 1.39
CA ASP A 315 3.56 -20.28 2.39
C ASP A 315 2.49 -20.89 3.33
N GLY A 316 1.21 -20.66 3.06
CA GLY A 316 0.09 -21.20 3.82
C GLY A 316 -0.27 -20.43 5.09
N ARG A 317 0.44 -19.34 5.39
CA ARG A 317 0.15 -18.43 6.51
C ARG A 317 -0.86 -17.35 6.09
N TYR A 318 -1.00 -16.32 6.92
CA TYR A 318 -1.92 -15.21 6.70
C TYR A 318 -1.24 -13.87 6.98
N ALA A 319 -1.69 -12.83 6.28
CA ALA A 319 -1.21 -11.47 6.46
C ALA A 319 -2.37 -10.46 6.41
N THR A 320 -2.25 -9.37 7.16
CA THR A 320 -3.09 -8.18 7.03
C THR A 320 -2.23 -6.97 6.75
N VAL A 321 -2.61 -6.16 5.76
CA VAL A 321 -1.98 -4.87 5.43
C VAL A 321 -2.97 -3.74 5.69
N TYR A 322 -2.53 -2.72 6.41
CA TYR A 322 -3.40 -1.63 6.86
C TYR A 322 -2.58 -0.42 7.33
N ASN A 323 -3.27 0.69 7.57
CA ASN A 323 -2.71 1.80 8.33
C ASN A 323 -2.91 1.53 9.83
N PRO A 324 -1.84 1.30 10.61
CA PRO A 324 -1.92 1.00 12.04
C PRO A 324 -2.11 2.27 12.90
N SER A 325 -3.05 3.12 12.49
CA SER A 325 -3.18 4.50 12.95
C SER A 325 -4.59 5.05 12.69
N GLU A 326 -4.94 6.14 13.37
CA GLU A 326 -6.08 6.99 13.01
C GLU A 326 -5.77 7.89 11.79
N PHE A 327 -4.49 8.12 11.52
CA PHE A 327 -3.99 8.73 10.30
C PHE A 327 -3.79 7.67 9.21
N ARG A 328 -3.63 8.10 7.95
CA ARG A 328 -3.44 7.17 6.81
C ARG A 328 -1.96 6.89 6.51
N TRP A 329 -1.15 6.79 7.56
CA TRP A 329 0.25 6.36 7.52
C TRP A 329 0.66 5.66 8.82
N PRO A 330 1.73 4.84 8.78
CA PRO A 330 2.32 4.22 7.59
C PRO A 330 1.35 3.23 6.93
N LEU A 331 1.78 2.57 5.85
CA LEU A 331 1.22 1.27 5.47
C LEU A 331 2.07 0.15 6.10
N ALA A 332 1.44 -0.74 6.85
CA ALA A 332 2.11 -1.79 7.63
C ALA A 332 1.49 -3.17 7.40
N ILE A 333 2.24 -4.23 7.71
CA ILE A 333 1.84 -5.63 7.61
C ILE A 333 1.96 -6.34 8.97
N SER A 334 0.95 -7.13 9.29
CA SER A 334 0.96 -8.09 10.39
C SER A 334 0.77 -9.49 9.85
N THR A 335 1.46 -10.48 10.40
CA THR A 335 1.35 -11.89 9.98
C THR A 335 0.73 -12.77 11.05
N SER A 336 0.11 -13.86 10.62
CA SER A 336 -0.54 -14.85 11.47
C SER A 336 -0.29 -16.25 10.92
N ALA A 337 -0.08 -17.22 11.81
CA ALA A 337 0.05 -18.63 11.42
C ALA A 337 -1.31 -19.31 11.18
N ASN A 338 -2.36 -18.86 11.87
CA ASN A 338 -3.68 -19.49 11.87
C ASN A 338 -4.79 -18.63 11.21
N GLY A 339 -4.49 -17.39 10.86
CA GLY A 339 -5.45 -16.45 10.27
C GLY A 339 -6.37 -15.80 11.30
N LEU A 340 -6.07 -15.89 12.59
CA LEU A 340 -6.85 -15.28 13.67
C LEU A 340 -5.96 -14.47 14.62
N ASP A 341 -4.84 -15.03 15.07
CA ASP A 341 -3.91 -14.37 15.99
C ASP A 341 -2.73 -13.77 15.21
N TYR A 342 -2.69 -12.44 15.13
CA TYR A 342 -1.65 -11.68 14.42
C TYR A 342 -0.59 -11.17 15.39
N THR A 343 0.67 -11.54 15.18
CA THR A 343 1.68 -11.50 16.26
C THR A 343 2.76 -10.43 16.09
N ASN A 344 2.84 -9.76 14.94
CA ASN A 344 3.85 -8.75 14.66
C ASN A 344 3.28 -7.57 13.86
N LEU A 345 4.04 -6.47 13.75
CA LEU A 345 3.69 -5.30 12.95
C LEU A 345 4.96 -4.72 12.31
N LEU A 346 5.05 -4.79 10.99
CA LEU A 346 6.21 -4.40 10.19
C LEU A 346 5.82 -3.35 9.15
N LEU A 347 6.78 -2.54 8.72
CA LEU A 347 6.57 -1.50 7.72
C LEU A 347 6.51 -2.09 6.30
N VAL A 348 5.52 -1.66 5.51
CA VAL A 348 5.46 -1.86 4.05
C VAL A 348 5.89 -0.58 3.35
N ASN A 349 5.21 0.53 3.63
CA ASN A 349 5.55 1.85 3.09
C ASN A 349 5.44 2.92 4.18
N GLY A 350 6.55 3.61 4.45
CA GLY A 350 6.65 4.69 5.42
C GLY A 350 6.91 6.06 4.81
N GLU A 351 6.82 6.19 3.50
CA GLU A 351 7.01 7.45 2.79
C GLU A 351 5.67 8.10 2.49
N ILE A 352 5.66 9.44 2.47
CA ILE A 352 4.51 10.24 2.07
C ILE A 352 4.98 11.24 1.01
N THR A 353 4.54 11.04 -0.23
CA THR A 353 4.71 12.04 -1.29
C THR A 353 4.01 13.33 -0.86
N ARG A 354 4.56 14.49 -1.23
CA ARG A 354 3.80 15.74 -1.08
C ARG A 354 2.54 15.66 -1.95
N MET A 355 1.37 15.99 -1.40
CA MET A 355 0.15 16.09 -2.22
C MET A 355 0.31 17.29 -3.15
N ARG A 356 0.49 17.05 -4.45
CA ARG A 356 0.83 18.13 -5.39
C ARG A 356 -0.41 18.91 -5.78
N TYR A 357 -1.57 18.25 -5.82
CA TYR A 357 -2.83 18.87 -6.22
C TYR A 357 -3.88 18.78 -5.11
N GLY A 358 -4.43 19.92 -4.70
CA GLY A 358 -5.53 19.96 -3.74
C GLY A 358 -6.83 19.40 -4.32
N GLY A 359 -7.76 19.00 -3.45
CA GLY A 359 -9.04 18.48 -3.91
C GLY A 359 -9.94 17.95 -2.81
N ASN A 360 -11.25 17.95 -3.07
CA ASN A 360 -12.28 17.51 -2.12
C ASN A 360 -11.96 16.11 -1.56
N TYR A 361 -11.99 16.00 -0.22
CA TYR A 361 -11.69 14.78 0.55
C TYR A 361 -10.37 14.06 0.21
N LYS A 362 -9.41 14.72 -0.44
CA LYS A 362 -8.04 14.21 -0.52
C LYS A 362 -7.39 14.32 0.86
N SER A 363 -6.64 13.30 1.23
CA SER A 363 -6.02 13.18 2.56
C SER A 363 -4.68 12.50 2.40
N TYR A 364 -3.72 12.81 3.27
CA TYR A 364 -2.34 12.39 3.07
C TYR A 364 -2.08 10.90 3.36
N GLY A 365 -1.04 10.36 2.72
CA GLY A 365 -0.44 9.06 3.03
C GLY A 365 -0.87 7.90 2.13
N PRO A 366 -0.16 6.75 2.23
CA PRO A 366 -0.48 5.52 1.51
C PRO A 366 -1.73 4.87 2.09
N GLN A 367 -2.76 4.65 1.28
CA GLN A 367 -4.09 4.37 1.80
C GLN A 367 -4.95 3.55 0.83
N TYR A 368 -6.04 3.00 1.36
CA TYR A 368 -7.01 2.19 0.62
C TYR A 368 -6.40 0.92 0.04
N VAL A 369 -5.52 0.29 0.83
CA VAL A 369 -4.87 -0.95 0.45
C VAL A 369 -5.85 -2.03 0.02
N ARG A 370 -5.49 -2.75 -1.05
CA ARG A 370 -6.22 -3.87 -1.60
C ARG A 370 -5.23 -4.85 -2.24
N GLY A 371 -5.48 -6.15 -2.10
CA GLY A 371 -4.72 -7.19 -2.81
C GLY A 371 -5.59 -7.94 -3.81
N ILE A 372 -5.12 -9.13 -4.19
CA ILE A 372 -5.81 -10.02 -5.12
C ILE A 372 -6.79 -10.89 -4.33
N VAL A 373 -8.08 -10.76 -4.64
CA VAL A 373 -9.14 -11.59 -4.03
C VAL A 373 -8.94 -13.06 -4.39
N GLU A 374 -9.20 -13.96 -3.44
CA GLU A 374 -9.14 -15.41 -3.71
C GLU A 374 -9.95 -15.77 -4.96
N GLY A 375 -9.33 -16.53 -5.86
CA GLY A 375 -9.91 -16.88 -7.17
C GLY A 375 -9.55 -15.92 -8.30
N ASN A 376 -9.14 -14.67 -8.03
CA ASN A 376 -8.69 -13.70 -9.03
C ASN A 376 -7.20 -13.85 -9.43
N GLY A 377 -6.68 -15.07 -9.23
CA GLY A 377 -5.34 -15.51 -9.62
C GLY A 377 -4.25 -15.35 -8.57
N THR A 378 -3.10 -15.93 -8.88
CA THR A 378 -1.92 -15.98 -7.99
C THR A 378 -0.68 -15.64 -8.81
N PRO A 379 0.05 -14.57 -8.46
CA PRO A 379 1.33 -14.26 -9.07
C PRO A 379 2.33 -15.43 -8.91
N PRO A 380 3.13 -15.74 -9.95
CA PRO A 380 3.97 -16.94 -9.97
C PRO A 380 5.23 -16.80 -9.11
N ASP A 381 5.59 -15.60 -8.68
CA ASP A 381 6.75 -15.35 -7.81
C ASP A 381 6.48 -15.76 -6.34
N GLY A 382 5.22 -16.05 -6.00
CA GLY A 382 4.79 -16.40 -4.65
C GLY A 382 4.76 -15.21 -3.69
N ASN A 383 5.12 -14.01 -4.13
CA ASN A 383 5.10 -12.82 -3.29
C ASN A 383 3.66 -12.36 -3.06
N MET A 384 3.47 -11.63 -1.97
CA MET A 384 2.22 -10.92 -1.75
C MET A 384 2.26 -9.57 -2.47
N TRP A 385 1.27 -9.33 -3.32
CA TRP A 385 1.14 -8.08 -4.07
C TRP A 385 -0.08 -7.30 -3.57
N VAL A 386 0.14 -6.05 -3.18
CA VAL A 386 -0.92 -5.12 -2.76
C VAL A 386 -0.81 -3.83 -3.55
N THR A 387 -1.95 -3.16 -3.75
CA THR A 387 -2.05 -1.84 -4.37
C THR A 387 -2.71 -0.87 -3.40
N TYR A 388 -2.35 0.41 -3.51
CA TYR A 388 -2.88 1.51 -2.72
C TYR A 388 -2.69 2.81 -3.50
N SER A 389 -3.39 3.86 -3.09
CA SER A 389 -3.10 5.20 -3.58
C SER A 389 -2.24 5.95 -2.57
N MET A 390 -1.40 6.86 -3.04
CA MET A 390 -0.77 7.89 -2.21
C MET A 390 -1.57 9.18 -2.36
N ASN A 391 -2.01 9.77 -1.24
CA ASN A 391 -2.74 11.05 -1.20
C ASN A 391 -4.08 11.11 -1.98
N LYS A 392 -4.60 9.96 -2.44
CA LYS A 392 -5.66 9.89 -3.47
C LYS A 392 -5.26 10.61 -4.78
N GLU A 393 -3.99 10.54 -5.15
CA GLU A 393 -3.42 11.26 -6.27
C GLU A 393 -2.58 10.35 -7.17
N ASP A 394 -1.66 9.58 -6.56
CA ASP A 394 -0.78 8.65 -7.26
C ASP A 394 -1.16 7.20 -6.94
N MET A 395 -0.90 6.29 -7.88
CA MET A 395 -1.15 4.87 -7.70
C MET A 395 0.14 4.11 -7.51
N TRP A 396 0.11 3.18 -6.57
CA TRP A 396 1.27 2.41 -6.15
C TRP A 396 0.93 0.93 -6.01
N VAL A 397 1.96 0.10 -6.12
CA VAL A 397 1.95 -1.30 -5.71
C VAL A 397 3.11 -1.58 -4.76
N SER A 398 2.94 -2.56 -3.88
CA SER A 398 4.05 -3.16 -3.15
C SER A 398 4.15 -4.65 -3.47
N SER A 399 5.36 -5.09 -3.79
CA SER A 399 5.75 -6.50 -3.74
C SER A 399 6.31 -6.81 -2.36
N ILE A 400 5.75 -7.78 -1.66
CA ILE A 400 6.15 -8.17 -0.31
C ILE A 400 6.59 -9.64 -0.36
N PRO A 401 7.88 -9.94 -0.10
CA PRO A 401 8.38 -11.30 -0.11
C PRO A 401 7.64 -12.22 0.87
N VAL A 402 7.39 -13.45 0.43
CA VAL A 402 6.83 -14.52 1.27
C VAL A 402 7.84 -15.69 1.32
N PRO A 403 8.22 -16.19 2.50
CA PRO A 403 7.74 -15.79 3.84
C PRO A 403 8.17 -14.38 4.22
N VAL A 404 7.28 -13.66 4.92
CA VAL A 404 7.54 -12.29 5.40
C VAL A 404 8.57 -12.34 6.53
N LYS A 405 9.66 -11.59 6.40
CA LYS A 405 10.75 -11.55 7.37
C LYS A 405 10.86 -10.19 8.05
N GLU A 406 11.07 -10.21 9.37
CA GLU A 406 11.37 -9.02 10.17
C GLU A 406 12.87 -8.71 10.22
N LYS A 407 13.71 -9.76 10.20
CA LYS A 407 15.16 -9.65 10.35
C LYS A 407 15.85 -10.12 9.08
N ALA A 408 16.99 -9.50 8.77
CA ALA A 408 17.87 -9.97 7.71
C ALA A 408 18.51 -11.32 8.09
N ASP A 409 18.74 -12.18 7.09
CA ASP A 409 19.37 -13.50 7.29
C ASP A 409 20.85 -13.39 7.73
N GLY A 410 21.48 -12.24 7.49
CA GLY A 410 22.88 -12.00 7.80
C GLY A 410 23.33 -10.60 7.38
N PRO A 411 24.62 -10.26 7.60
CA PRO A 411 25.18 -9.01 7.13
C PRO A 411 25.06 -8.85 5.61
N ALA A 412 25.14 -7.61 5.14
CA ALA A 412 25.22 -7.31 3.72
C ALA A 412 26.55 -7.82 3.16
N ASN A 413 26.52 -8.47 2.00
CA ASN A 413 27.71 -8.84 1.24
C ASN A 413 27.41 -8.79 -0.26
N GLU A 414 26.95 -7.64 -0.71
CA GLU A 414 26.49 -7.42 -2.07
C GLU A 414 27.55 -6.67 -2.88
N VAL A 415 28.01 -7.27 -3.97
CA VAL A 415 28.75 -6.60 -5.04
C VAL A 415 27.92 -6.76 -6.29
N PHE A 416 27.17 -5.72 -6.66
CA PHE A 416 26.09 -5.84 -7.64
C PHE A 416 26.57 -6.47 -8.95
N ASN A 417 27.74 -6.07 -9.45
CA ASN A 417 28.33 -6.63 -10.67
C ASN A 417 28.61 -8.15 -10.64
N LEU A 418 28.77 -8.74 -9.45
CA LEU A 418 29.03 -10.17 -9.28
C LEU A 418 27.76 -10.97 -8.92
N MET A 419 26.65 -10.29 -8.62
CA MET A 419 25.40 -10.96 -8.26
C MET A 419 24.69 -11.53 -9.49
N PRO A 420 23.95 -12.64 -9.37
CA PRO A 420 23.08 -13.13 -10.42
C PRO A 420 21.98 -12.12 -10.77
N ASN A 421 21.61 -12.03 -12.05
CA ASN A 421 20.52 -11.17 -12.50
C ASN A 421 19.18 -11.57 -11.85
N GLY A 422 18.43 -10.58 -11.39
CA GLY A 422 17.13 -10.75 -10.73
C GLY A 422 17.22 -11.18 -9.27
N LYS A 423 18.42 -11.20 -8.66
CA LYS A 423 18.64 -11.58 -7.24
C LYS A 423 19.19 -10.43 -6.40
N GLU A 424 19.58 -9.34 -7.04
CA GLU A 424 20.27 -8.20 -6.44
C GLU A 424 19.46 -7.51 -5.34
N LEU A 425 18.15 -7.41 -5.53
CA LEU A 425 17.26 -6.66 -4.63
C LEU A 425 16.53 -7.55 -3.62
N LYS A 426 16.80 -8.85 -3.57
CA LYS A 426 16.05 -9.80 -2.72
C LYS A 426 16.00 -9.38 -1.25
N GLU A 427 17.10 -8.85 -0.72
CA GLU A 427 17.23 -8.40 0.68
C GLU A 427 17.17 -6.87 0.82
N TRP A 428 16.80 -6.16 -0.25
CA TRP A 428 16.74 -4.70 -0.30
C TRP A 428 15.28 -4.23 -0.28
N ASN A 429 14.99 -3.29 0.60
CA ASN A 429 13.75 -2.53 0.53
C ASN A 429 13.95 -1.37 -0.44
N ILE A 430 12.99 -1.17 -1.36
CA ILE A 430 13.03 -0.04 -2.29
C ILE A 430 11.76 0.79 -2.24
N TYR A 431 11.91 2.08 -2.46
CA TYR A 431 10.85 3.02 -2.76
C TYR A 431 11.22 3.72 -4.05
N SER A 432 10.51 3.33 -5.12
CA SER A 432 10.84 3.67 -6.50
C SER A 432 9.68 4.42 -7.14
N ALA A 433 9.79 5.75 -7.17
CA ALA A 433 8.84 6.59 -7.89
C ALA A 433 9.13 6.57 -9.40
N LEU A 434 8.15 6.93 -10.22
CA LEU A 434 8.33 6.99 -11.68
C LEU A 434 9.36 8.05 -12.09
N TRP A 435 9.46 9.13 -11.32
CA TRP A 435 10.43 10.21 -11.53
C TRP A 435 11.61 10.19 -10.54
N ALA A 436 11.66 9.17 -9.68
CA ALA A 436 12.81 8.91 -8.84
C ALA A 436 13.03 7.39 -8.68
N PRO A 437 13.40 6.69 -9.77
CA PRO A 437 13.44 5.24 -9.78
C PRO A 437 14.66 4.67 -9.05
N VAL A 438 14.46 3.48 -8.46
CA VAL A 438 15.50 2.62 -7.89
C VAL A 438 15.56 1.34 -8.72
N GLN A 439 16.67 1.11 -9.42
CA GLN A 439 16.80 -0.01 -10.35
C GLN A 439 18.22 -0.59 -10.35
N VAL A 440 18.34 -1.84 -10.77
CA VAL A 440 19.64 -2.44 -11.09
C VAL A 440 19.96 -2.14 -12.54
N GLU A 441 21.02 -1.38 -12.77
CA GLU A 441 21.42 -0.93 -14.11
C GLU A 441 22.93 -1.06 -14.32
N LYS A 442 23.38 -0.90 -15.56
CA LYS A 442 24.81 -0.69 -15.85
C LYS A 442 25.14 0.79 -15.66
N ALA A 443 26.17 1.11 -14.89
CA ALA A 443 26.70 2.47 -14.88
C ALA A 443 27.55 2.73 -16.13
N ALA A 444 28.10 3.94 -16.24
CA ALA A 444 28.88 4.38 -17.42
C ALA A 444 30.11 3.50 -17.72
N ASP A 445 30.69 2.87 -16.71
CA ASP A 445 31.82 1.92 -16.82
C ASP A 445 31.39 0.50 -17.26
N GLY A 446 30.10 0.30 -17.53
CA GLY A 446 29.51 -0.98 -17.94
C GLY A 446 29.25 -1.96 -16.81
N THR A 447 29.65 -1.66 -15.56
CA THR A 447 29.45 -2.55 -14.42
C THR A 447 28.08 -2.33 -13.78
N LYS A 448 27.46 -3.43 -13.32
CA LYS A 448 26.13 -3.42 -12.71
C LYS A 448 26.16 -2.72 -11.35
N ALA A 449 25.16 -1.89 -11.08
CA ALA A 449 25.01 -1.08 -9.90
C ALA A 449 23.54 -1.00 -9.48
N LEU A 450 23.30 -0.76 -8.19
CA LEU A 450 22.03 -0.23 -7.74
C LEU A 450 22.01 1.28 -8.03
N ALA A 451 21.23 1.67 -9.03
CA ALA A 451 21.05 3.05 -9.45
C ALA A 451 19.89 3.69 -8.71
N LEU A 452 20.14 4.85 -8.10
CA LEU A 452 19.12 5.76 -7.59
C LEU A 452 19.16 6.99 -8.48
N LYS A 453 18.09 7.22 -9.22
CA LYS A 453 17.93 8.40 -10.08
C LYS A 453 16.79 9.25 -9.56
N ASP A 454 16.89 10.56 -9.74
CA ASP A 454 15.91 11.50 -9.23
C ASP A 454 15.81 12.74 -10.11
N TRP A 455 14.58 13.07 -10.49
CA TRP A 455 14.19 14.32 -11.13
C TRP A 455 12.80 14.76 -10.66
N ASP A 456 12.34 14.27 -9.51
CA ASP A 456 11.04 14.61 -8.93
C ASP A 456 11.18 15.67 -7.82
N PRO A 457 10.66 16.90 -8.00
CA PRO A 457 10.73 17.92 -6.95
C PRO A 457 9.94 17.56 -5.68
N PHE A 458 9.03 16.59 -5.80
CA PHE A 458 8.08 16.20 -4.76
C PHE A 458 8.24 14.76 -4.30
N GLU A 459 9.22 14.03 -4.86
CA GLU A 459 9.53 12.65 -4.46
C GLU A 459 11.05 12.42 -4.30
N TYR A 460 11.47 11.21 -3.92
CA TYR A 460 12.86 10.78 -3.98
C TYR A 460 12.95 9.26 -4.18
N ALA A 461 14.10 8.82 -4.66
CA ALA A 461 14.48 7.42 -4.70
C ALA A 461 15.02 7.02 -3.32
N LYS A 462 14.63 5.84 -2.82
CA LYS A 462 15.18 5.30 -1.57
C LYS A 462 15.43 3.80 -1.66
N ALA A 463 16.61 3.37 -1.22
CA ALA A 463 16.97 1.98 -1.03
C ALA A 463 17.45 1.75 0.40
N GLU A 464 16.96 0.69 1.06
CA GLU A 464 17.27 0.36 2.45
C GLU A 464 17.72 -1.09 2.54
N ARG A 465 18.82 -1.33 3.24
CA ARG A 465 19.30 -2.68 3.56
C ARG A 465 19.18 -2.90 5.05
N VAL A 466 18.27 -3.78 5.46
CA VAL A 466 18.20 -4.29 6.84
C VAL A 466 19.42 -5.17 7.09
N ILE A 467 20.06 -5.04 8.25
CA ILE A 467 21.20 -5.84 8.68
C ILE A 467 20.97 -6.33 10.12
N PRO A 468 21.68 -7.37 10.58
CA PRO A 468 21.58 -7.80 11.98
C PRO A 468 21.93 -6.66 12.94
N ALA A 469 21.11 -6.49 13.99
CA ALA A 469 21.33 -5.47 15.00
C ALA A 469 22.69 -5.63 15.66
N ALA A 470 23.51 -4.57 15.63
CA ALA A 470 24.84 -4.60 16.22
C ALA A 470 25.24 -3.25 16.82
N LYS A 471 26.06 -3.30 17.88
CA LYS A 471 26.64 -2.11 18.55
C LYS A 471 27.91 -1.60 17.87
N LYS A 472 28.65 -2.50 17.24
CA LYS A 472 29.84 -2.18 16.45
C LYS A 472 29.61 -2.69 15.04
N VAL A 473 29.58 -1.77 14.08
CA VAL A 473 29.32 -2.08 12.68
C VAL A 473 30.41 -1.46 11.83
N THR A 474 30.98 -2.25 10.94
CA THR A 474 31.76 -1.75 9.81
C THR A 474 30.89 -1.86 8.57
N ALA A 475 30.71 -0.75 7.85
CA ALA A 475 30.03 -0.72 6.56
C ALA A 475 30.98 -0.24 5.47
N GLU A 476 31.11 -1.01 4.40
CA GLU A 476 31.96 -0.73 3.25
C GLU A 476 31.09 -0.68 2.00
N PHE A 477 31.17 0.40 1.24
CA PHE A 477 30.39 0.55 0.01
C PHE A 477 31.14 1.40 -1.01
N SER A 478 30.94 1.06 -2.28
CA SER A 478 31.49 1.79 -3.42
C SER A 478 30.37 2.54 -4.11
N ILE A 479 30.59 3.82 -4.42
CA ILE A 479 29.58 4.69 -5.04
C ILE A 479 30.16 5.58 -6.13
N THR A 480 29.41 5.78 -7.21
CA THR A 480 29.73 6.72 -8.29
C THR A 480 28.59 7.73 -8.45
N PRO A 481 28.76 8.99 -8.00
CA PRO A 481 27.85 10.08 -8.34
C PRO A 481 27.99 10.43 -9.84
N ALA A 482 26.89 10.61 -10.57
CA ALA A 482 26.94 10.96 -11.99
C ALA A 482 27.14 12.46 -12.25
N GLN A 483 26.92 13.27 -11.22
CA GLN A 483 26.99 14.73 -11.20
C GLN A 483 27.49 15.19 -9.83
N ASN A 484 27.91 16.44 -9.70
CA ASN A 484 28.35 17.04 -8.44
C ASN A 484 27.89 18.49 -8.23
N ASP A 485 26.94 18.95 -9.05
CA ASP A 485 26.45 20.34 -9.12
C ASP A 485 24.93 20.46 -8.86
N LYS A 486 24.25 19.34 -8.62
CA LYS A 486 22.79 19.25 -8.43
C LYS A 486 22.40 17.94 -7.74
N GLY A 487 21.21 17.96 -7.15
CA GLY A 487 20.66 16.84 -6.39
C GLY A 487 21.52 16.48 -5.18
N GLN A 488 21.11 15.45 -4.45
CA GLN A 488 21.84 14.99 -3.28
C GLN A 488 21.63 13.51 -3.06
N LEU A 489 22.52 12.88 -2.27
CA LEU A 489 22.30 11.54 -1.74
C LEU A 489 22.64 11.51 -0.25
N ASN A 490 21.63 11.25 0.55
CA ASN A 490 21.74 10.95 1.97
C ASN A 490 22.04 9.45 2.17
N ILE A 491 23.07 9.16 2.96
CA ILE A 491 23.43 7.80 3.40
C ILE A 491 23.33 7.75 4.92
N GLU A 492 22.39 6.96 5.44
CA GLU A 492 22.07 6.92 6.86
C GLU A 492 22.30 5.54 7.47
N PHE A 493 22.80 5.54 8.70
CA PHE A 493 22.92 4.35 9.54
C PHE A 493 21.89 4.45 10.65
N GLN A 494 20.86 3.59 10.61
CA GLN A 494 19.67 3.71 11.45
C GLN A 494 19.50 2.53 12.40
N ASP A 495 18.79 2.75 13.51
CA ASP A 495 18.31 1.69 14.41
C ASP A 495 17.04 0.99 13.87
N GLY A 496 16.51 0.01 14.61
CA GLY A 496 15.25 -0.67 14.27
C GLY A 496 14.02 0.26 14.21
N LYS A 497 14.06 1.43 14.85
CA LYS A 497 12.98 2.44 14.88
C LYS A 497 13.07 3.51 13.80
N GLY A 498 14.17 3.57 13.06
CA GLY A 498 14.36 4.47 11.92
C GLY A 498 15.09 5.75 12.29
N ASN A 499 15.65 5.80 13.50
CA ASN A 499 16.44 6.93 13.94
C ASN A 499 17.84 6.82 13.33
N ALA A 500 18.23 7.81 12.53
CA ALA A 500 19.57 7.89 11.97
C ALA A 500 20.59 8.37 13.02
N ALA A 501 21.61 7.56 13.27
CA ALA A 501 22.74 7.92 14.13
C ALA A 501 23.78 8.77 13.38
N VAL A 502 24.03 8.41 12.13
CA VAL A 502 24.96 9.05 11.20
C VAL A 502 24.23 9.30 9.89
N ARG A 503 24.49 10.47 9.30
CA ARG A 503 24.05 10.85 7.94
C ARG A 503 25.23 11.43 7.18
N MET A 504 25.65 10.75 6.13
CA MET A 504 26.58 11.27 5.12
C MET A 504 25.78 11.83 3.94
N ILE A 505 26.33 12.83 3.26
CA ILE A 505 25.63 13.57 2.20
C ILE A 505 26.58 13.80 1.04
N PHE A 506 26.31 13.20 -0.13
CA PHE A 506 26.82 13.75 -1.39
C PHE A 506 25.91 14.91 -1.77
N ASP A 507 26.42 16.14 -1.66
CA ASP A 507 25.62 17.36 -1.76
C ASP A 507 25.80 18.04 -3.13
N ALA A 508 24.88 18.93 -3.48
CA ALA A 508 24.86 19.64 -4.77
C ALA A 508 26.03 20.62 -4.96
N ASP A 509 26.80 20.92 -3.90
CA ASP A 509 27.99 21.79 -3.96
C ASP A 509 29.30 21.03 -4.23
N GLY A 510 29.21 19.76 -4.60
CA GLY A 510 30.36 18.93 -4.93
C GLY A 510 31.14 18.43 -3.71
N SER A 511 30.57 18.52 -2.51
CA SER A 511 31.20 18.01 -1.29
C SER A 511 30.50 16.76 -0.72
N LEU A 512 31.31 15.83 -0.21
CA LEU A 512 30.86 14.77 0.66
C LEU A 512 30.93 15.28 2.11
N LYS A 513 29.77 15.33 2.77
CA LYS A 513 29.58 15.87 4.11
C LYS A 513 29.09 14.81 5.08
N THR A 514 29.12 15.15 6.36
CA THR A 514 28.38 14.43 7.41
C THR A 514 27.61 15.40 8.30
N LYS A 515 26.42 14.99 8.73
CA LYS A 515 25.63 15.72 9.72
C LYS A 515 26.28 15.59 11.11
N ALA A 516 26.61 16.73 11.73
CA ALA A 516 27.28 16.82 13.04
C ALA A 516 26.41 17.63 14.02
N GLY A 517 25.13 17.25 14.14
CA GLY A 517 24.12 18.00 14.90
C GLY A 517 23.51 19.12 14.06
N TYR A 518 23.69 20.37 14.51
CA TYR A 518 23.15 21.57 13.85
C TYR A 518 23.93 21.97 12.59
N ARG A 519 25.21 21.60 12.50
CA ARG A 519 26.08 21.85 11.33
C ARG A 519 26.32 20.58 10.52
N ASN A 520 26.69 20.77 9.26
CA ASN A 520 27.36 19.76 8.47
C ASN A 520 28.88 19.97 8.54
N SER A 521 29.63 18.86 8.54
CA SER A 521 31.10 18.86 8.50
C SER A 521 31.55 18.27 7.18
N ASN A 522 32.41 18.98 6.45
CA ASN A 522 32.99 18.50 5.20
C ASN A 522 33.93 17.33 5.46
N LEU A 523 33.84 16.29 4.61
CA LEU A 523 34.75 15.15 4.60
C LEU A 523 35.75 15.31 3.47
N ILE A 524 35.27 15.41 2.22
CA ILE A 524 36.07 15.65 1.01
C ILE A 524 35.28 16.43 -0.04
N GLN A 525 35.95 16.89 -1.08
CA GLN A 525 35.33 17.26 -2.35
C GLN A 525 35.18 16.00 -3.22
N TYR A 526 34.14 15.94 -4.04
CA TYR A 526 33.89 14.86 -4.97
C TYR A 526 33.65 15.36 -6.41
N GLU A 527 33.95 14.49 -7.37
CA GLU A 527 33.87 14.74 -8.79
C GLU A 527 32.81 13.81 -9.40
N ALA A 528 32.10 14.31 -10.40
CA ALA A 528 31.16 13.52 -11.18
C ALA A 528 31.88 12.38 -11.91
N GLY A 529 31.25 11.20 -11.96
CA GLY A 529 31.75 10.00 -12.65
C GLY A 529 32.87 9.25 -11.93
N LYS A 530 33.39 9.79 -10.82
CA LYS A 530 34.45 9.16 -10.03
C LYS A 530 33.88 8.20 -9.00
N GLN A 531 34.45 7.01 -8.88
CA GLN A 531 34.10 6.06 -7.83
C GLN A 531 34.76 6.47 -6.51
N TYR A 532 34.01 6.33 -5.42
CA TYR A 532 34.45 6.50 -4.05
C TYR A 532 34.21 5.21 -3.28
N ASP A 533 35.29 4.65 -2.74
CA ASP A 533 35.25 3.50 -1.83
C ASP A 533 35.23 4.02 -0.40
N ILE A 534 34.12 3.81 0.28
CA ILE A 534 33.84 4.38 1.60
C ILE A 534 33.73 3.24 2.60
N LYS A 535 34.48 3.36 3.70
CA LYS A 535 34.35 2.53 4.89
C LYS A 535 33.92 3.40 6.07
N VAL A 536 32.92 2.95 6.81
CA VAL A 536 32.43 3.60 8.03
C VAL A 536 32.49 2.60 9.17
N ASP A 537 33.34 2.86 10.16
CA ASP A 537 33.42 2.09 11.40
C ASP A 537 32.59 2.80 12.47
N LEU A 538 31.46 2.21 12.88
CA LEU A 538 30.50 2.74 13.84
C LEU A 538 30.63 2.04 15.20
N ASN A 539 30.58 2.79 16.29
CA ASN A 539 30.56 2.27 17.65
C ASN A 539 29.49 3.01 18.47
N VAL A 540 28.42 2.28 18.79
CA VAL A 540 27.28 2.76 19.58
C VAL A 540 27.68 3.10 21.01
N ASP A 541 28.51 2.27 21.65
CA ASP A 541 28.86 2.45 23.08
C ASP A 541 29.67 3.74 23.30
N THR A 542 30.54 4.11 22.35
CA THR A 542 31.29 5.38 22.38
C THR A 542 30.61 6.51 21.61
N ARG A 543 29.46 6.23 20.99
CA ARG A 543 28.70 7.15 20.13
C ARG A 543 29.56 7.79 19.05
N SER A 544 30.51 7.04 18.49
CA SER A 544 31.49 7.56 17.54
C SER A 544 31.53 6.76 16.25
N TYR A 545 32.03 7.40 15.21
CA TYR A 545 32.34 6.75 13.94
C TYR A 545 33.60 7.32 13.31
N VAL A 546 34.24 6.51 12.47
CA VAL A 546 35.39 6.88 11.65
C VAL A 546 35.04 6.62 10.19
N VAL A 547 35.33 7.58 9.32
CA VAL A 547 35.10 7.46 7.88
C VAL A 547 36.45 7.31 7.20
N THR A 548 36.59 6.33 6.31
CA THR A 548 37.74 6.17 5.43
C THR A 548 37.25 6.27 3.99
N VAL A 549 37.87 7.13 3.18
CA VAL A 549 37.52 7.31 1.76
C VAL A 549 38.74 7.04 0.91
N ASN A 550 38.63 6.12 -0.04
CA ASN A 550 39.71 5.68 -0.93
C ASN A 550 40.99 5.32 -0.14
N GLY A 551 40.82 4.60 0.97
CA GLY A 551 41.91 4.19 1.86
C GLY A 551 42.44 5.28 2.82
N LYS A 552 42.00 6.54 2.71
CA LYS A 552 42.42 7.63 3.59
C LYS A 552 41.41 7.85 4.72
N THR A 553 41.83 7.66 5.97
CA THR A 553 41.00 7.88 7.15
C THR A 553 40.80 9.37 7.43
N ILE A 554 39.54 9.74 7.61
CA ILE A 554 39.07 11.05 8.06
C ILE A 554 38.73 10.87 9.54
N GLY A 555 39.35 11.68 10.40
CA GLY A 555 39.35 11.48 11.86
C GLY A 555 37.97 11.31 12.50
N ALA A 556 37.96 10.80 13.73
CA ALA A 556 36.74 10.43 14.45
C ALA A 556 35.69 11.54 14.49
N ARG A 557 34.42 11.13 14.47
CA ARG A 557 33.23 11.95 14.56
C ARG A 557 32.25 11.31 15.55
N ILE A 558 31.22 12.06 15.94
CA ILE A 558 30.24 11.67 16.94
C ILE A 558 28.87 11.55 16.30
N PHE A 559 28.08 10.53 16.66
CA PHE A 559 26.71 10.40 16.17
C PHE A 559 25.92 11.67 16.49
N PHE A 560 25.14 12.15 15.52
CA PHE A 560 24.29 13.32 15.75
C PHE A 560 23.06 12.97 16.59
N ALA A 561 22.68 11.69 16.63
CA ALA A 561 21.66 11.15 17.52
C ALA A 561 22.14 9.81 18.12
N PRO A 562 21.96 9.56 19.43
CA PRO A 562 22.24 8.26 20.02
C PRO A 562 21.21 7.23 19.57
N VAL A 563 21.64 5.97 19.45
CA VAL A 563 20.80 4.82 19.10
C VAL A 563 21.22 3.59 19.92
N PRO A 564 20.35 2.61 20.16
CA PRO A 564 20.72 1.39 20.89
C PRO A 564 21.53 0.39 20.06
N SER A 565 21.39 0.44 18.73
CA SER A 565 21.96 -0.49 17.75
C SER A 565 21.92 0.15 16.36
N ILE A 566 22.75 -0.36 15.46
CA ILE A 566 22.62 -0.11 14.02
C ILE A 566 22.02 -1.37 13.37
N GLU A 567 20.97 -1.17 12.59
CA GLU A 567 20.14 -2.23 12.00
C GLU A 567 19.82 -1.98 10.53
N ARG A 568 20.11 -0.77 10.00
CA ARG A 568 19.85 -0.42 8.60
C ARG A 568 20.91 0.49 8.03
N VAL A 569 21.17 0.30 6.74
CA VAL A 569 21.87 1.26 5.88
C VAL A 569 20.88 1.78 4.84
N VAL A 570 20.67 3.08 4.77
CA VAL A 570 19.67 3.72 3.90
C VAL A 570 20.37 4.67 2.93
N PHE A 571 20.00 4.59 1.66
CA PHE A 571 20.42 5.50 0.59
C PHE A 571 19.18 6.22 0.07
N ARG A 572 19.18 7.55 0.05
CA ARG A 572 18.01 8.36 -0.33
C ARG A 572 18.42 9.62 -1.08
N THR A 573 17.82 9.89 -2.25
CA THR A 573 18.19 11.04 -3.12
C THR A 573 17.61 12.39 -2.68
N GLY A 574 16.99 12.44 -1.50
CA GLY A 574 16.35 13.64 -0.96
C GLY A 574 16.46 13.77 0.55
N GLU A 575 16.02 14.92 1.05
CA GLU A 575 15.93 15.21 2.48
C GLU A 575 14.85 14.38 3.18
N VAL A 576 14.98 14.25 4.50
CA VAL A 576 13.90 13.64 5.31
C VAL A 576 12.67 14.53 5.26
N ARG A 577 11.54 13.96 4.87
CA ARG A 577 10.25 14.64 4.95
C ARG A 577 9.66 14.52 6.34
N ARG A 578 9.11 15.65 6.80
CA ARG A 578 8.40 15.76 8.09
C ARG A 578 6.94 16.14 7.92
N PHE A 579 6.60 16.86 6.85
CA PHE A 579 5.22 17.15 6.48
C PHE A 579 4.64 15.99 5.66
N PRO A 580 3.37 15.61 5.87
CA PRO A 580 2.46 16.12 6.91
C PRO A 580 2.84 15.59 8.30
N ASP A 581 2.46 16.30 9.34
CA ASP A 581 2.54 15.82 10.73
C ASP A 581 1.13 15.62 11.31
N VAL A 582 1.06 15.21 12.58
CA VAL A 582 -0.20 14.93 13.27
C VAL A 582 -1.09 16.17 13.47
N ASP A 583 -0.50 17.37 13.38
CA ASP A 583 -1.19 18.65 13.53
C ASP A 583 -1.59 19.27 12.17
N THR A 584 -1.18 18.63 11.06
CA THR A 584 -1.49 19.10 9.71
C THR A 584 -2.99 18.98 9.44
N PRO A 585 -3.67 20.04 8.96
CA PRO A 585 -5.08 19.98 8.58
C PRO A 585 -5.33 18.90 7.51
N THR A 586 -6.44 18.17 7.63
CA THR A 586 -6.75 17.04 6.73
C THR A 586 -6.92 17.48 5.27
N ASP A 587 -7.61 18.60 5.05
CA ASP A 587 -8.00 19.04 3.71
C ASP A 587 -6.95 20.00 3.13
N GLN A 588 -6.37 19.61 1.99
CA GLN A 588 -5.56 20.50 1.15
C GLN A 588 -6.42 21.00 -0.02
N ASN A 589 -6.71 22.30 -0.04
CA ASN A 589 -7.49 22.95 -1.10
C ASN A 589 -6.63 23.80 -2.06
N TYR A 590 -5.31 23.63 -2.02
CA TYR A 590 -4.34 24.33 -2.85
C TYR A 590 -3.42 23.35 -3.56
N ASP A 591 -2.91 23.76 -4.72
CA ASP A 591 -1.87 23.05 -5.45
C ASP A 591 -0.49 23.56 -5.01
N LEU A 592 0.51 22.69 -5.03
CA LEU A 592 1.88 23.09 -4.77
C LEU A 592 2.43 23.87 -5.98
N PRO A 593 3.28 24.90 -5.77
CA PRO A 593 3.89 25.64 -6.86
C PRO A 593 4.64 24.70 -7.81
N LYS A 594 4.40 24.84 -9.12
CA LYS A 594 5.05 24.02 -10.16
C LYS A 594 4.83 22.50 -10.00
N ALA A 595 3.64 22.10 -9.54
CA ALA A 595 3.25 20.71 -9.27
C ALA A 595 3.58 19.71 -10.41
N GLY A 596 3.47 20.15 -11.67
CA GLY A 596 3.74 19.32 -12.85
C GLY A 596 5.18 19.31 -13.34
N GLU A 597 6.06 20.16 -12.80
CA GLU A 597 7.42 20.36 -13.33
C GLU A 597 8.42 19.31 -12.85
N LYS A 598 9.51 19.14 -13.60
CA LYS A 598 10.64 18.27 -13.28
C LYS A 598 11.84 19.06 -12.79
N ASP A 599 12.60 18.45 -11.89
CA ASP A 599 13.95 18.90 -11.57
C ASP A 599 14.96 18.37 -12.61
N GLN A 600 16.20 18.86 -12.55
CA GLN A 600 17.28 18.27 -13.33
C GLN A 600 17.64 16.88 -12.77
N LEU A 601 17.90 15.93 -13.67
CA LEU A 601 18.28 14.57 -13.29
C LEU A 601 19.57 14.54 -12.44
N ALA A 602 19.47 13.91 -11.28
CA ALA A 602 20.58 13.46 -10.45
C ALA A 602 20.60 11.91 -10.43
N ALA A 603 21.78 11.31 -10.47
CA ALA A 603 21.95 9.86 -10.44
C ALA A 603 23.14 9.44 -9.58
N PHE A 604 22.95 8.39 -8.79
CA PHE A 604 23.96 7.79 -7.94
C PHE A 604 23.98 6.28 -8.13
N TYR A 605 25.16 5.72 -8.36
CA TYR A 605 25.34 4.30 -8.64
C TYR A 605 26.10 3.63 -7.49
N ILE A 606 25.39 2.82 -6.70
CA ILE A 606 25.98 2.03 -5.62
C ILE A 606 26.47 0.71 -6.23
N LYS A 607 27.78 0.47 -6.19
CA LYS A 607 28.44 -0.70 -6.79
C LYS A 607 28.51 -1.88 -5.83
N SER A 608 28.58 -1.60 -4.53
CA SER A 608 28.67 -2.63 -3.49
C SER A 608 28.17 -2.12 -2.15
N LEU A 609 27.75 -3.03 -1.29
CA LEU A 609 27.56 -2.83 0.14
C LEU A 609 27.97 -4.11 0.87
N LYS A 610 28.91 -3.97 1.81
CA LYS A 610 29.31 -5.00 2.75
C LYS A 610 29.15 -4.47 4.16
N THR A 611 28.62 -5.28 5.06
CA THR A 611 28.60 -4.96 6.48
C THR A 611 29.22 -6.08 7.30
N SER A 612 29.76 -5.74 8.47
CA SER A 612 30.20 -6.70 9.45
C SER A 612 30.01 -6.13 10.85
N GLY A 613 29.84 -7.01 11.83
CA GLY A 613 29.58 -6.67 13.22
C GLY A 613 29.06 -7.89 13.96
N ALA A 614 29.41 -8.02 15.24
CA ALA A 614 28.86 -9.08 16.08
C ALA A 614 27.37 -8.77 16.33
N PRO A 615 26.43 -9.64 15.89
CA PRO A 615 25.01 -9.44 16.16
C PRO A 615 24.77 -9.40 17.66
N LEU A 616 23.83 -8.57 18.09
CA LEU A 616 23.32 -8.63 19.46
C LEU A 616 22.71 -10.02 19.70
N GLU A 617 23.07 -10.63 20.83
CA GLU A 617 22.45 -11.89 21.24
C GLU A 617 20.94 -11.69 21.32
N THR A 618 20.20 -12.52 20.59
CA THR A 618 18.75 -12.53 20.70
C THR A 618 18.40 -13.25 21.99
N THR A 619 18.22 -12.51 23.08
CA THR A 619 17.49 -13.05 24.23
C THR A 619 16.06 -13.25 23.78
N SER A 620 15.69 -14.47 23.37
CA SER A 620 14.31 -14.85 23.14
C SER A 620 13.52 -14.56 24.42
N ARG A 621 12.60 -13.60 24.36
CA ARG A 621 11.54 -13.46 25.36
C ARG A 621 10.21 -13.78 24.71
#